data_AF-A0A4U0WBJ6-F1
#
_entry.id   AF-A0A4U0WBJ6-F1
#
_cell.length_a   1.000
_cell.length_b   1.000
_cell.length_c   1.000
_cell.angle_alpha   90.00
_cell.angle_beta   90.00
_cell.angle_gamma   90.00
#
_symmetry.space_group_name_H-M   'P 1'
#
loop_
_entity.id
_entity.type
_entity.pdbx_description
1 polymer ?
#
loop_
_entity_poly.entity_id
_entity_poly.type
_entity_poly.pdbx_seq_one_letter_code
_entity_poly.pdbx_strand_id
1 'polypeptide(L)'
;LAALTFMTYIMHMNTRYPQKMSIARATGNIWGSELIPAMAAGKPYFHNPEPVPFRLTPNLQTLMGPIHTEGIFACAVMAIARCLTEPEHELDTQLSIFIRDEMTFWYTQQHRQNVQDGALRDSVGANSELIVKRAVSLGKEPSGSNLPANQTVIDLVALAT
;
A
#
# COMPACT_ATOMS: atom_id res chain seq x y z
N LEU A 1 -12.31 -5.30 2.13
CA LEU A 1 -11.02 -5.88 1.67
C LEU A 1 -10.19 -4.89 0.85
N ALA A 2 -10.73 -4.33 -0.24
CA ALA A 2 -10.03 -3.40 -1.13
C ALA A 2 -9.28 -2.27 -0.40
N ALA A 3 -9.93 -1.58 0.55
CA ALA A 3 -9.28 -0.53 1.35
C ALA A 3 -8.08 -1.03 2.17
N LEU A 4 -8.21 -2.20 2.82
CA LEU A 4 -7.10 -2.81 3.56
C LEU A 4 -5.95 -3.23 2.62
N THR A 5 -6.28 -3.78 1.45
CA THR A 5 -5.27 -4.09 0.43
C THR A 5 -4.55 -2.83 -0.04
N PHE A 6 -5.28 -1.76 -0.35
CA PHE A 6 -4.72 -0.49 -0.76
C PHE A 6 -3.74 0.05 0.30
N MET A 7 -4.18 0.16 1.56
CA MET A 7 -3.32 0.66 2.65
C MET A 7 -2.04 -0.16 2.78
N THR A 8 -2.16 -1.49 2.80
CA THR A 8 -1.00 -2.38 2.99
C THR A 8 -0.05 -2.42 1.80
N TYR A 9 -0.57 -2.25 0.58
CA TYR A 9 0.21 -2.21 -0.65
C TYR A 9 1.01 -0.90 -0.79
N ILE A 10 0.36 0.24 -0.51
CA ILE A 10 0.97 1.55 -0.64
C ILE A 10 2.05 1.77 0.42
N MET A 11 1.78 1.42 1.68
CA MET A 11 2.71 1.62 2.80
C MET A 11 3.66 0.44 3.06
N HIS A 12 3.72 -0.56 2.17
CA HIS A 12 4.57 -1.74 2.32
C HIS A 12 4.40 -2.48 3.68
N MET A 13 3.18 -2.57 4.18
CA MET A 13 2.92 -3.21 5.47
C MET A 13 3.11 -4.74 5.36
N ASN A 14 3.92 -5.31 6.25
CA ASN A 14 4.27 -6.73 6.24
C ASN A 14 3.51 -7.54 7.29
N THR A 15 3.89 -8.81 7.45
CA THR A 15 3.41 -9.72 8.52
C THR A 15 1.89 -9.80 8.64
N ARG A 16 1.20 -9.75 7.49
CA ARG A 16 -0.27 -9.77 7.36
C ARG A 16 -0.84 -11.17 7.54
N TYR A 17 -0.58 -11.79 8.69
CA TYR A 17 -1.04 -13.15 8.94
C TYR A 17 -2.56 -13.21 9.10
N PRO A 18 -3.20 -14.36 8.81
CA PRO A 18 -4.66 -14.50 8.91
C PRO A 18 -5.24 -14.08 10.26
N GLN A 19 -4.57 -14.37 11.37
CA GLN A 19 -5.01 -13.98 12.72
C GLN A 19 -5.01 -12.46 12.96
N LYS A 20 -4.28 -11.70 12.13
CA LYS A 20 -4.26 -10.23 12.19
C LYS A 20 -5.35 -9.60 11.34
N MET A 21 -6.13 -10.37 10.60
CA MET A 21 -7.24 -9.87 9.79
C MET A 21 -8.57 -10.27 10.42
N SER A 22 -9.37 -9.27 10.74
CA SER A 22 -10.70 -9.45 11.34
C SER A 22 -11.79 -9.14 10.34
N ILE A 23 -12.85 -9.96 10.34
CA ILE A 23 -14.03 -9.80 9.47
C ILE A 23 -15.27 -9.76 10.35
N ALA A 24 -15.98 -8.63 10.34
CA ALA A 24 -17.26 -8.51 11.03
C ALA A 24 -18.32 -9.32 10.29
N ARG A 25 -18.89 -10.34 10.96
CA ARG A 25 -19.92 -11.22 10.36
C ARG A 25 -21.24 -10.51 10.05
N ALA A 26 -21.57 -9.46 10.81
CA ALA A 26 -22.82 -8.73 10.63
C ALA A 26 -22.78 -7.74 9.46
N THR A 27 -21.61 -7.15 9.18
CA THR A 27 -21.47 -6.05 8.20
C THR A 27 -20.54 -6.35 7.03
N GLY A 28 -19.69 -7.38 7.14
CA GLY A 28 -18.62 -7.65 6.17
C GLY A 28 -17.44 -6.69 6.26
N ASN A 29 -17.37 -5.80 7.27
CA ASN A 29 -16.24 -4.91 7.46
C ASN A 29 -14.97 -5.72 7.76
N ILE A 30 -13.86 -5.31 7.14
CA ILE A 30 -12.56 -5.99 7.27
C ILE A 30 -11.52 -4.98 7.73
N TRP A 31 -10.81 -5.31 8.80
CA TRP A 31 -9.69 -4.52 9.31
C TRP A 31 -8.50 -5.40 9.67
N GLY A 32 -7.32 -4.80 9.63
CA GLY A 32 -6.07 -5.42 10.05
C GLY A 32 -5.61 -4.90 11.41
N SER A 33 -4.97 -5.76 12.19
CA SER A 33 -4.25 -5.43 13.42
C SER A 33 -2.74 -5.43 13.15
N GLU A 34 -1.98 -4.62 13.90
CA GLU A 34 -0.51 -4.53 13.80
C GLU A 34 -0.01 -4.20 12.38
N LEU A 35 -0.55 -3.12 11.83
CA LEU A 35 -0.18 -2.60 10.51
C LEU A 35 1.15 -1.84 10.58
N ILE A 36 2.25 -2.58 10.47
CA ILE A 36 3.61 -2.02 10.55
C ILE A 36 4.25 -2.00 9.15
N PRO A 37 4.69 -0.84 8.65
CA PRO A 37 5.46 -0.73 7.41
C PRO A 37 6.77 -1.51 7.47
N ALA A 38 7.12 -2.19 6.38
CA ALA A 38 8.44 -2.80 6.23
C ALA A 38 9.43 -1.79 5.66
N MET A 39 10.59 -1.69 6.31
CA MET A 39 11.74 -0.90 5.86
C MET A 39 12.91 -1.82 5.53
N ALA A 40 13.76 -1.40 4.60
CA ALA A 40 14.97 -2.13 4.29
C ALA A 40 16.01 -2.02 5.42
N ALA A 41 16.83 -3.07 5.59
CA ALA A 41 17.83 -3.12 6.66
C ALA A 41 18.98 -2.12 6.45
N GLY A 42 19.37 -1.86 5.19
CA GLY A 42 20.57 -1.07 4.88
C GLY A 42 20.32 0.42 4.64
N LYS A 43 19.07 0.84 4.44
CA LYS A 43 18.70 2.21 4.07
C LYS A 43 17.29 2.55 4.59
N PRO A 44 17.02 3.81 4.95
CA PRO A 44 15.71 4.26 5.43
C PRO A 44 14.73 4.42 4.25
N TYR A 45 14.29 3.30 3.69
CA TYR A 45 13.26 3.28 2.65
C TYR A 45 12.26 2.14 2.86
N PHE A 46 10.99 2.41 2.55
CA PHE A 46 9.95 1.39 2.57
C PHE A 46 10.15 0.37 1.46
N HIS A 47 10.04 -0.91 1.81
CA HIS A 47 10.33 -2.01 0.89
C HIS A 47 9.45 -3.22 1.19
N ASN A 48 8.93 -3.88 0.15
CA ASN A 48 8.17 -5.12 0.32
C ASN A 48 9.15 -6.30 0.26
N PRO A 49 9.39 -7.03 1.37
CA PRO A 49 10.19 -8.25 1.32
C PRO A 49 9.41 -9.46 0.80
N GLU A 50 8.08 -9.37 0.68
CA GLU A 50 7.24 -10.49 0.23
C GLU A 50 7.33 -10.64 -1.30
N PRO A 51 7.30 -11.89 -1.83
CA PRO A 51 7.33 -12.13 -3.28
C PRO A 51 6.03 -11.70 -3.98
N VAL A 52 4.95 -11.50 -3.22
CA VAL A 52 3.64 -11.06 -3.72
C VAL A 52 3.43 -9.58 -3.43
N PRO A 53 2.76 -8.82 -4.33
CA PRO A 53 2.52 -7.39 -4.12
C PRO A 53 1.57 -7.14 -2.95
N PHE A 54 0.53 -7.95 -2.81
CA PHE A 54 -0.35 -7.97 -1.66
C PHE A 54 -0.86 -9.38 -1.38
N ARG A 55 -1.43 -9.59 -0.19
CA ARG A 55 -1.88 -10.90 0.24
C ARG A 55 -3.32 -11.14 -0.18
N LEU A 56 -3.51 -11.89 -1.26
CA LEU A 56 -4.81 -12.34 -1.73
C LEU A 56 -4.85 -13.88 -1.75
N THR A 57 -5.04 -14.50 -0.59
CA THR A 57 -4.96 -15.96 -0.46
C THR A 57 -6.09 -16.68 -1.22
N PRO A 58 -5.90 -17.96 -1.60
CA PRO A 58 -6.95 -18.74 -2.27
C PRO A 58 -8.29 -18.78 -1.51
N ASN A 59 -8.26 -18.75 -0.17
CA ASN A 59 -9.48 -18.68 0.65
C ASN A 59 -10.22 -17.35 0.48
N LEU A 60 -9.50 -16.24 0.39
CA LEU A 60 -10.11 -14.92 0.15
C LEU A 60 -10.64 -14.80 -1.28
N GLN A 61 -9.93 -15.36 -2.26
CA GLN A 61 -10.39 -15.41 -3.64
C GLN A 61 -11.66 -16.25 -3.77
N THR A 62 -11.70 -17.42 -3.13
CA THR A 62 -12.89 -18.28 -3.09
C THR A 62 -14.06 -17.57 -2.40
N LEU A 63 -13.81 -16.85 -1.31
CA LEU A 63 -14.84 -16.08 -0.59
C LEU A 63 -15.47 -14.99 -1.47
N MET A 64 -14.68 -14.29 -2.28
CA MET A 64 -15.18 -13.25 -3.19
C MET A 64 -15.79 -13.84 -4.47
N GLY A 65 -15.18 -14.88 -5.02
CA GLY A 65 -15.45 -15.38 -6.36
C GLY A 65 -14.84 -14.49 -7.46
N PRO A 66 -14.75 -15.01 -8.70
CA PRO A 66 -14.06 -14.35 -9.80
C PRO A 66 -14.73 -13.02 -10.19
N ILE A 67 -16.06 -13.00 -10.27
CA ILE A 67 -16.84 -11.82 -10.68
C ILE A 67 -16.60 -10.64 -9.73
N HIS A 68 -16.63 -10.87 -8.41
CA HIS A 68 -16.43 -9.79 -7.44
C HIS A 68 -14.95 -9.39 -7.33
N THR A 69 -14.02 -10.29 -7.61
CA THR A 69 -12.58 -9.99 -7.61
C THR A 69 -12.23 -9.00 -8.71
N GLU A 70 -12.70 -9.23 -9.92
CA GLU A 70 -12.44 -8.36 -11.07
C GLU A 70 -13.37 -7.12 -11.08
N GLY A 71 -14.66 -7.31 -10.80
CA GLY A 71 -15.67 -6.25 -10.95
C GLY A 71 -15.80 -5.30 -9.77
N ILE A 72 -15.59 -5.76 -8.54
CA ILE A 72 -15.75 -4.94 -7.33
C ILE A 72 -14.39 -4.64 -6.70
N PHE A 73 -13.60 -5.66 -6.40
CA PHE A 73 -12.37 -5.49 -5.65
C PHE A 73 -11.33 -4.67 -6.43
N ALA A 74 -11.02 -5.05 -7.67
CA ALA A 74 -10.05 -4.32 -8.49
C ALA A 74 -10.50 -2.88 -8.77
N CYS A 75 -11.77 -2.68 -9.12
CA CYS A 75 -12.35 -1.35 -9.33
C CYS A 75 -12.31 -0.48 -8.07
N ALA A 76 -12.63 -1.03 -6.89
CA ALA A 76 -12.60 -0.30 -5.63
C ALA A 76 -11.17 0.10 -5.23
N VAL A 77 -10.18 -0.78 -5.44
CA VAL A 77 -8.77 -0.45 -5.20
C VAL A 77 -8.31 0.72 -6.09
N MET A 78 -8.66 0.68 -7.37
CA MET A 78 -8.35 1.76 -8.32
C MET A 78 -9.06 3.08 -7.94
N ALA A 79 -10.34 3.02 -7.59
CA ALA A 79 -11.12 4.19 -7.20
C ALA A 79 -10.53 4.87 -5.95
N ILE A 80 -10.15 4.09 -4.93
CA ILE A 80 -9.47 4.61 -3.74
C ILE A 80 -8.17 5.31 -4.12
N ALA A 81 -7.37 4.69 -4.99
CA ALA A 81 -6.12 5.27 -5.47
C ALA A 81 -6.35 6.62 -6.15
N ARG A 82 -7.31 6.69 -7.08
CA ARG A 82 -7.69 7.92 -7.78
C ARG A 82 -8.12 9.01 -6.83
N CYS A 83 -9.08 8.74 -5.95
CA CYS A 83 -9.61 9.74 -5.03
C CYS A 83 -8.53 10.33 -4.10
N LEU A 84 -7.49 9.55 -3.78
CA LEU A 84 -6.37 10.03 -2.97
C LEU A 84 -5.27 10.73 -3.78
N THR A 85 -5.29 10.63 -5.11
CA THR A 85 -4.27 11.24 -6.00
C THR A 85 -4.80 12.38 -6.87
N GLU A 86 -6.11 12.50 -7.06
CA GLU A 86 -6.76 13.57 -7.81
C GLU A 86 -6.59 14.97 -7.20
N PRO A 87 -6.64 15.17 -5.87
CA PRO A 87 -6.17 16.43 -5.29
C PRO A 87 -4.65 16.49 -5.36
N GLU A 88 -4.11 17.35 -6.20
CA GLU A 88 -2.67 17.54 -6.35
C GLU A 88 -2.05 17.93 -4.99
N HIS A 89 -1.01 17.18 -4.58
CA HIS A 89 -0.18 17.41 -3.39
C HIS A 89 -0.81 17.20 -2.00
N GLU A 90 -2.08 16.83 -1.86
CA GLU A 90 -2.67 16.58 -0.53
C GLU A 90 -2.10 15.32 0.14
N LEU A 91 -1.95 14.23 -0.63
CA LEU A 91 -1.47 12.96 -0.11
C LEU A 91 -0.04 13.05 0.42
N ASP A 92 0.85 13.74 -0.31
CA ASP A 92 2.25 13.95 0.08
C ASP A 92 2.34 14.72 1.41
N THR A 93 1.59 15.82 1.50
CA THR A 93 1.56 16.67 2.71
C THR A 93 1.07 15.88 3.92
N GLN A 94 -0.03 15.13 3.77
CA GLN A 94 -0.61 14.34 4.86
C GLN A 94 0.31 13.20 5.30
N LEU A 95 0.98 12.53 4.35
CA LEU A 95 1.87 11.40 4.65
C LEU A 95 3.22 11.82 5.24
N SER A 96 3.70 13.02 4.92
CA SER A 96 5.04 13.48 5.32
C SER A 96 5.30 13.36 6.83
N ILE A 97 4.30 13.63 7.66
CA ILE A 97 4.39 13.52 9.13
C ILE A 97 4.50 12.06 9.57
N PHE A 98 3.66 11.18 9.04
CA PHE A 98 3.69 9.75 9.37
C PHE A 98 4.99 9.09 8.91
N ILE A 99 5.47 9.44 7.71
CA ILE A 99 6.73 8.92 7.16
C ILE A 99 7.91 9.42 8.00
N ARG A 100 7.91 10.68 8.44
CA ARG A 100 8.94 11.20 9.34
C ARG A 100 9.03 10.40 10.63
N ASP A 101 7.92 10.05 11.23
CA ASP A 101 7.90 9.29 12.49
C ASP A 101 8.48 7.88 12.28
N GLU A 102 8.14 7.21 11.17
CA GLU A 102 8.72 5.91 10.78
C GLU A 102 10.23 6.01 10.48
N MET A 103 10.66 7.05 9.74
CA MET A 103 12.10 7.25 9.46
C MET A 103 12.88 7.51 10.75
N THR A 104 12.33 8.30 11.67
CA THR A 104 12.93 8.57 12.99
C THR A 104 13.04 7.29 13.81
N PHE A 105 12.00 6.44 13.78
CA PHE A 105 12.03 5.12 14.42
C PHE A 105 13.14 4.23 13.84
N TRP A 106 13.29 4.19 12.51
CA TRP A 106 14.35 3.43 11.85
C TRP A 106 15.75 3.89 12.26
N TYR A 107 16.02 5.19 12.24
CA TYR A 107 17.33 5.72 12.66
C TYR A 107 17.66 5.40 14.12
N THR A 108 16.64 5.47 14.98
CA THR A 108 16.77 5.08 16.40
C THR A 108 17.10 3.59 16.55
N GLN A 109 16.42 2.72 15.79
CA GLN A 109 16.69 1.27 15.79
C GLN A 109 18.11 0.94 15.30
N GLN A 110 18.63 1.71 14.34
CA GLN A 110 20.01 1.57 13.83
C GLN A 110 21.08 2.19 14.76
N HIS A 111 20.71 2.64 15.96
CA HIS A 111 21.59 3.32 16.92
C HIS A 111 22.28 4.57 16.33
N ARG A 112 21.67 5.20 15.34
CA ARG A 112 22.17 6.45 14.72
C ARG A 112 21.50 7.65 15.38
N GLN A 113 22.00 8.05 16.55
CA GLN A 113 21.40 9.13 17.35
C GLN A 113 21.66 10.54 16.80
N ASN A 114 22.67 10.73 15.95
CA ASN A 114 23.05 12.03 15.37
C ASN A 114 22.75 12.09 13.87
N VAL A 115 21.48 11.94 13.49
CA VAL A 115 21.05 12.16 12.10
C VAL A 115 21.08 13.66 11.83
N GLN A 116 21.76 14.09 10.78
CA GLN A 116 21.67 15.47 10.33
C GLN A 116 20.24 15.73 9.85
N ASP A 117 19.60 16.82 10.31
CA ASP A 117 18.22 17.18 9.95
C ASP A 117 17.96 17.17 8.43
N GLY A 118 18.96 17.53 7.61
CA GLY A 118 18.89 17.46 6.16
C GLY A 118 18.65 16.05 5.63
N ALA A 119 19.41 15.07 6.14
CA ALA A 119 19.30 13.67 5.69
C ALA A 119 17.94 13.04 6.05
N LEU A 120 17.35 13.41 7.20
CA LEU A 120 16.02 12.96 7.56
C LEU A 120 14.96 13.54 6.62
N ARG A 121 15.03 14.85 6.33
CA ARG A 121 14.09 15.52 5.40
C ARG A 121 14.19 14.92 4.00
N ASP A 122 15.40 14.69 3.50
CA ASP A 122 15.62 14.08 2.19
C ASP A 122 15.05 12.65 2.13
N SER A 123 15.24 11.86 3.20
CA SER A 123 14.67 10.51 3.31
C SER A 123 13.15 10.52 3.35
N VAL A 124 12.54 11.46 4.09
CA VAL A 124 11.07 11.62 4.13
C VAL A 124 10.53 12.01 2.77
N GLY A 125 11.13 13.00 2.11
CA GLY A 125 10.72 13.44 0.77
C GLY A 125 10.80 12.30 -0.26
N ALA A 126 11.92 11.58 -0.28
CA ALA A 126 12.10 10.45 -1.19
C ALA A 126 11.07 9.32 -0.96
N ASN A 127 10.77 8.97 0.30
CA ASN A 127 9.78 7.94 0.60
C ASN A 127 8.36 8.39 0.27
N SER A 128 8.03 9.66 0.55
CA SER A 128 6.70 10.22 0.24
C SER A 128 6.46 10.23 -1.26
N GLU A 129 7.46 10.66 -2.04
CA GLU A 129 7.40 10.63 -3.51
C GLU A 129 7.22 9.21 -4.06
N LEU A 130 7.92 8.21 -3.50
CA LEU A 130 7.77 6.81 -3.92
C LEU A 130 6.36 6.27 -3.64
N ILE A 131 5.80 6.59 -2.48
CA ILE A 131 4.44 6.21 -2.08
C ILE A 131 3.41 6.85 -3.02
N VAL A 132 3.53 8.16 -3.27
CA VAL A 132 2.64 8.90 -4.17
C VAL A 132 2.74 8.35 -5.60
N LYS A 133 3.96 8.13 -6.13
CA LYS A 133 4.15 7.54 -7.47
C LYS A 133 3.46 6.18 -7.59
N ARG A 134 3.52 5.36 -6.54
CA ARG A 134 2.82 4.07 -6.52
C ARG A 134 1.30 4.24 -6.52
N ALA A 135 0.77 5.11 -5.66
CA ALA A 135 -0.67 5.39 -5.62
C ALA A 135 -1.18 5.90 -6.99
N VAL A 136 -0.44 6.83 -7.61
CA VAL A 136 -0.75 7.35 -8.95
C VAL A 136 -0.72 6.24 -10.00
N SER A 137 0.29 5.36 -9.95
CA SER A 137 0.37 4.24 -10.90
C SER A 137 -0.83 3.29 -10.80
N LEU A 138 -1.40 3.14 -9.61
CA LEU A 138 -2.56 2.29 -9.36
C LEU A 138 -3.88 2.93 -9.81
N GLY A 139 -3.97 4.27 -9.74
CA GLY A 139 -5.16 5.03 -10.16
C GLY A 139 -5.17 5.44 -11.63
N LYS A 140 -4.02 5.40 -12.31
CA LYS A 140 -3.90 5.83 -13.71
C LYS A 140 -4.50 4.81 -14.68
N GLU A 141 -5.18 5.30 -15.71
CA GLU A 141 -5.66 4.45 -16.81
C GLU A 141 -4.49 3.97 -17.67
N PRO A 142 -4.52 2.71 -18.13
CA PRO A 142 -3.51 2.20 -19.05
C PRO A 142 -3.60 2.95 -20.39
N SER A 143 -2.45 3.37 -20.92
CA SER A 143 -2.36 4.14 -22.17
C SER A 143 -2.62 3.32 -23.46
N GLY A 144 -2.93 2.03 -23.34
CA GLY A 144 -3.12 1.13 -24.49
C GLY A 144 -4.55 1.18 -25.02
N SER A 145 -4.70 1.10 -26.35
CA SER A 145 -6.00 0.95 -26.98
C SER A 145 -6.66 -0.36 -26.54
N ASN A 146 -7.94 -0.32 -26.16
CA ASN A 146 -8.75 -1.46 -25.69
C ASN A 146 -8.28 -2.16 -24.40
N LEU A 147 -7.53 -1.49 -23.53
CA LEU A 147 -7.26 -2.03 -22.19
C LEU A 147 -8.36 -1.64 -21.19
N PRO A 148 -8.79 -2.55 -20.31
CA PRO A 148 -9.68 -2.23 -19.19
C PRO A 148 -9.11 -1.11 -18.33
N ALA A 149 -9.97 -0.22 -17.81
CA ALA A 149 -9.53 0.91 -16.98
C ALA A 149 -8.70 0.46 -15.77
N ASN A 150 -9.07 -0.65 -15.13
CA ASN A 150 -8.42 -1.21 -13.95
C ASN A 150 -7.34 -2.27 -14.26
N GLN A 151 -6.81 -2.32 -15.49
CA GLN A 151 -5.85 -3.35 -15.92
C GLN A 151 -4.66 -3.48 -14.97
N THR A 152 -4.06 -2.37 -14.52
CA THR A 152 -2.92 -2.40 -13.58
C THR A 152 -3.25 -3.12 -12.28
N VAL A 153 -4.47 -2.97 -11.76
CA VAL A 153 -4.89 -3.67 -10.54
C VAL A 153 -5.13 -5.16 -10.83
N ILE A 154 -5.70 -5.49 -11.98
CA ILE A 154 -5.92 -6.88 -12.41
C ILE A 154 -4.59 -7.62 -12.53
N ASP A 155 -3.57 -6.99 -13.13
CA ASP A 155 -2.23 -7.56 -13.23
C ASP A 155 -1.62 -7.84 -11.85
N LEU A 156 -1.79 -6.90 -10.90
CA LEU A 156 -1.34 -7.09 -9.51
C LEU A 156 -2.13 -8.19 -8.78
N VAL A 157 -3.42 -8.34 -9.07
CA VAL A 157 -4.24 -9.45 -8.56
C VAL A 157 -3.68 -10.79 -9.05
N ALA A 158 -3.36 -10.90 -10.33
CA ALA A 158 -2.77 -12.11 -10.92
C ALA A 158 -1.39 -12.46 -10.34
N LEU A 159 -0.62 -11.47 -9.89
CA LEU A 159 0.65 -11.68 -9.19
C LEU A 159 0.48 -11.98 -7.68
N ALA A 160 -0.70 -11.71 -7.13
CA ALA A 160 -1.01 -11.88 -5.71
C ALA A 160 -1.67 -13.23 -5.38
N THR A 161 -1.99 -14.02 -6.41
CA THR A 161 -2.64 -15.34 -6.32
C THR A 161 -1.66 -16.48 -6.09
#